data_AF-A0AA96HPM1-F1
#
_entry.id   AF-A0AA96HPM1-F1
#
_cell.length_a   1.000
_cell.length_b   1.000
_cell.length_c   1.000
_cell.angle_alpha   90.00
_cell.angle_beta   90.00
_cell.angle_gamma   90.00
#
_symmetry.space_group_name_H-M   'P 1'
#
loop_
_entity.id
_entity.type
_entity.pdbx_description
1 polymer ?
#
loop_
_entity_poly.entity_id
_entity_poly.type
_entity_poly.pdbx_seq_one_letter_code
_entity_poly.pdbx_strand_id
1 'polypeptide(L)'
;MVEKILMALIAGLFGLLPIIIQMLNERSRRRSATFRLDRLIKEIEFLEAYGRVTESYGEAQNPGLMSADLLSVREEYKQIRFDLEKSTAKSSISWWQRLFLLFRPLSTKGWVVHTAFYFLVIFCAAMMVGDLLHPTQNLQTGESEFIYLVIGISILFGPLFFWLQKTAIGIRKKDLSAA
;
A
#
# COMPACT_ATOMS: atom_id res chain seq x y z
N MET A 1 -29.46 -19.77 -13.62
CA MET A 1 -28.20 -19.21 -14.17
C MET A 1 -27.60 -18.17 -13.22
N VAL A 2 -28.42 -17.26 -12.68
CA VAL A 2 -28.05 -16.24 -11.68
C VAL A 2 -27.30 -16.81 -10.46
N GLU A 3 -27.75 -17.93 -9.88
CA GLU A 3 -27.08 -18.55 -8.71
C GLU A 3 -25.62 -18.96 -8.98
N LYS A 4 -25.33 -19.46 -10.20
CA LYS A 4 -23.97 -19.87 -10.58
C LYS A 4 -23.04 -18.67 -10.72
N ILE A 5 -23.56 -17.57 -11.26
CA ILE A 5 -22.82 -16.30 -11.40
C ILE A 5 -22.56 -15.70 -10.01
N LEU A 6 -23.56 -15.70 -9.12
CA LEU A 6 -23.41 -15.23 -7.75
C LEU A 6 -22.35 -16.04 -6.99
N MET A 7 -22.37 -17.37 -7.10
CA MET A 7 -21.36 -18.23 -6.49
C MET A 7 -19.95 -17.97 -7.03
N ALA A 8 -19.81 -17.74 -8.34
CA ALA A 8 -18.51 -17.40 -8.94
C ALA A 8 -17.98 -16.04 -8.43
N LEU A 9 -18.87 -15.05 -8.24
CA LEU A 9 -18.54 -13.74 -7.67
C LEU A 9 -18.09 -13.84 -6.21
N ILE A 10 -18.85 -14.60 -5.40
CA ILE A 10 -18.50 -14.85 -3.99
C ILE A 10 -17.16 -15.58 -3.92
N ALA A 11 -16.95 -16.63 -4.72
CA ALA A 11 -15.68 -17.36 -4.77
C ALA A 11 -14.51 -16.46 -5.17
N GLY A 12 -14.71 -15.57 -6.15
CA GLY A 12 -13.71 -14.57 -6.54
C GLY A 12 -13.38 -13.60 -5.40
N LEU A 13 -14.39 -13.13 -4.67
CA LEU A 13 -14.20 -12.23 -3.51
C LEU A 13 -13.43 -12.92 -2.37
N PHE A 14 -13.77 -14.18 -2.07
CA PHE A 14 -13.05 -14.98 -1.08
C PHE A 14 -11.62 -15.29 -1.51
N GLY A 15 -11.36 -15.46 -2.81
CA GLY A 15 -10.01 -15.63 -3.35
C GLY A 15 -9.10 -14.40 -3.15
N LEU A 16 -9.68 -13.21 -2.94
CA LEU A 16 -8.92 -11.98 -2.66
C LEU A 16 -8.60 -11.81 -1.16
N LEU A 17 -9.29 -12.51 -0.25
CA LEU A 17 -9.05 -12.40 1.19
C LEU A 17 -7.59 -12.67 1.59
N PRO A 18 -6.91 -13.72 1.11
CA PRO A 18 -5.51 -13.96 1.47
C PRO A 18 -4.59 -12.80 1.09
N ILE A 19 -4.85 -12.15 -0.05
CA ILE A 19 -4.09 -11.00 -0.53
C ILE A 19 -4.32 -9.80 0.39
N ILE A 20 -5.57 -9.55 0.77
CA ILE A 20 -5.93 -8.47 1.71
C ILE A 20 -5.28 -8.72 3.07
N ILE A 21 -5.33 -9.96 3.58
CA ILE A 21 -4.70 -10.35 4.84
C ILE A 21 -3.18 -10.15 4.76
N GLN A 22 -2.54 -10.58 3.67
CA GLN A 22 -1.11 -10.39 3.47
C GLN A 22 -0.74 -8.90 3.47
N MET A 23 -1.49 -8.07 2.74
CA MET A 23 -1.29 -6.61 2.71
C MET A 23 -1.47 -5.97 4.09
N LEU A 24 -2.49 -6.40 4.86
CA LEU A 24 -2.72 -5.91 6.21
C LEU A 24 -1.61 -6.34 7.18
N ASN A 25 -1.12 -7.58 7.06
CA ASN A 25 -0.06 -8.11 7.91
C ASN A 25 1.28 -7.42 7.61
N GLU A 26 1.60 -7.19 6.33
CA GLU A 26 2.77 -6.39 5.93
C GLU A 26 2.67 -4.95 6.43
N ARG A 27 1.48 -4.34 6.39
CA ARG A 27 1.24 -3.00 6.94
C ARG A 27 1.45 -2.95 8.44
N SER A 28 0.95 -3.96 9.17
CA SER A 28 1.15 -4.09 10.62
C SER A 28 2.63 -4.23 10.96
N ARG A 29 3.36 -5.12 10.26
CA ARG A 29 4.80 -5.31 10.45
C ARG A 29 5.60 -4.03 10.23
N ARG A 30 5.32 -3.27 9.16
CA ARG A 30 6.01 -1.99 8.89
C ARG A 30 5.74 -0.96 9.98
N ARG A 31 4.49 -0.85 10.45
CA ARG A 31 4.13 0.08 11.53
C ARG A 31 4.84 -0.28 12.83
N SER A 32 4.91 -1.56 13.16
CA SER A 32 5.66 -2.06 14.32
C SER A 32 7.17 -1.78 14.18
N ALA A 33 7.73 -1.93 12.98
CA ALA A 33 9.14 -1.60 12.73
C ALA A 33 9.44 -0.10 12.93
N THR A 34 8.57 0.79 12.44
CA THR A 34 8.74 2.23 12.67
C THR A 34 8.64 2.63 14.14
N PHE A 35 7.72 2.01 14.90
CA PHE A 35 7.64 2.25 16.34
C PHE A 35 8.85 1.72 17.09
N ARG A 36 9.40 0.57 16.68
CA ARG A 36 10.65 0.04 17.24
C ARG A 36 11.82 0.97 16.96
N LEU A 37 11.94 1.50 15.74
CA LEU A 37 12.96 2.48 15.40
C LEU A 37 12.86 3.75 16.26
N ASP A 38 11.67 4.32 16.41
CA ASP A 38 11.47 5.52 17.24
C ASP A 38 11.84 5.26 18.71
N ARG A 39 11.51 4.08 19.24
CA ARG A 39 11.93 3.65 20.57
C ARG A 39 13.45 3.54 20.68
N LEU A 40 14.11 2.85 19.73
CA LEU A 40 15.56 2.66 19.74
C LEU A 40 16.30 4.00 19.63
N ILE A 41 15.81 4.95 18.84
CA ILE A 41 16.37 6.30 18.74
C ILE A 41 16.33 7.00 20.10
N LYS A 42 15.18 6.95 20.80
CA LYS A 42 15.04 7.55 22.14
C LYS A 42 15.91 6.86 23.18
N GLU A 43 16.09 5.54 23.07
CA GLU A 43 16.93 4.76 23.97
C GLU A 43 18.41 5.09 23.76
N ILE A 44 18.86 5.25 22.52
CA ILE A 44 20.21 5.75 22.20
C ILE A 44 20.40 7.17 22.75
N GLU A 45 19.44 8.07 22.52
CA GLU A 45 19.50 9.45 23.02
C GLU A 45 19.58 9.51 24.55
N PHE A 46 18.80 8.69 25.25
CA PHE A 46 18.84 8.56 26.69
C PHE A 46 20.19 8.06 27.19
N LEU A 47 20.72 6.98 26.58
CA LEU A 47 22.02 6.41 26.98
C LEU A 47 23.17 7.39 26.72
N GLU A 48 23.14 8.14 25.62
CA GLU A 48 24.12 9.19 25.33
C GLU A 48 24.04 10.37 26.33
N ALA A 49 22.83 10.75 26.74
CA ALA A 49 22.62 11.79 27.74
C ALA A 49 23.08 11.32 29.14
N TYR A 50 22.73 10.08 29.52
CA TYR A 50 23.14 9.48 30.79
C TYR A 50 24.66 9.32 30.87
N GLY A 51 25.32 8.93 29.78
CA GLY A 51 26.79 8.82 29.72
C GLY A 51 27.45 10.16 30.00
N ARG A 52 26.98 11.24 29.35
CA ARG A 52 27.46 12.61 29.56
C ARG A 52 27.28 13.08 31.01
N VAL A 53 26.15 12.76 31.63
CA VAL A 53 25.89 13.07 33.04
C VAL A 53 26.87 12.30 33.93
N THR A 54 27.00 10.99 33.74
CA THR A 54 27.87 10.16 34.59
C THR A 54 29.35 10.60 34.50
N GLU A 55 29.83 10.97 33.31
CA GLU A 55 31.17 11.55 33.13
C GLU A 55 31.35 12.85 33.94
N SER A 56 30.32 13.69 34.00
CA SER A 56 30.36 14.96 34.75
C SER A 56 30.36 14.79 36.27
N TYR A 57 29.82 13.68 36.80
CA TYR A 57 29.73 13.41 38.24
C TYR A 57 30.88 12.56 38.80
N GLY A 58 31.84 12.11 37.97
CA GLY A 58 33.05 11.42 38.42
C GLY A 58 32.84 10.03 39.05
N GLU A 59 31.59 9.56 39.12
CA GLU A 59 31.20 8.29 39.75
C GLU A 59 31.24 7.15 38.71
N ALA A 60 32.43 6.90 38.16
CA ALA A 60 32.65 5.87 37.14
C ALA A 60 32.75 4.48 37.78
N GLN A 61 31.67 3.96 38.35
CA GLN A 61 31.75 2.64 38.99
C GLN A 61 31.63 1.46 38.02
N ASN A 62 31.21 1.62 36.75
CA ASN A 62 31.25 0.55 35.73
C ASN A 62 31.15 1.06 34.26
N PRO A 63 32.19 1.67 33.68
CA PRO A 63 32.18 2.16 32.29
C PRO A 63 32.06 1.04 31.23
N GLY A 64 32.39 -0.22 31.58
CA GLY A 64 32.37 -1.35 30.65
C GLY A 64 30.97 -1.88 30.32
N LEU A 65 30.04 -1.85 31.27
CA LEU A 65 28.67 -2.38 31.07
C LEU A 65 27.85 -1.49 30.13
N MET A 66 27.99 -0.17 30.28
CA MET A 66 27.22 0.78 29.49
C MET A 66 27.66 0.83 28.01
N SER A 67 28.95 0.57 27.74
CA SER A 67 29.45 0.48 26.37
C SER A 67 28.99 -0.79 25.65
N ALA A 68 28.82 -1.91 26.37
CA ALA A 68 28.28 -3.15 25.81
C ALA A 68 26.79 -3.01 25.43
N ASP A 69 25.98 -2.41 26.30
CA ASP A 69 24.56 -2.17 26.02
C ASP A 69 24.38 -1.20 24.84
N LEU A 70 25.13 -0.09 24.81
CA LEU A 70 25.13 0.86 23.69
C LEU A 70 25.51 0.20 22.36
N LEU A 71 26.51 -0.68 22.35
CA LEU A 71 26.92 -1.39 21.14
C LEU A 71 25.81 -2.32 20.63
N SER A 72 25.14 -3.05 21.52
CA SER A 72 24.05 -3.96 21.13
C SER A 72 22.85 -3.21 20.54
N VAL A 73 22.41 -2.12 21.19
CA VAL A 73 21.31 -1.27 20.72
C VAL A 73 21.67 -0.62 19.37
N ARG A 74 22.93 -0.20 19.19
CA ARG A 74 23.41 0.40 17.94
C ARG A 74 23.45 -0.60 16.79
N GLU A 75 23.86 -1.85 17.03
CA GLU A 75 23.84 -2.89 16.02
C GLU A 75 22.41 -3.31 15.65
N GLU A 76 21.50 -3.42 16.63
CA GLU A 76 20.07 -3.65 16.35
C GLU A 76 19.47 -2.52 15.50
N TYR A 77 19.80 -1.26 15.83
CA TYR A 77 19.40 -0.10 15.03
C TYR A 77 19.92 -0.18 13.59
N LYS A 78 21.21 -0.49 13.38
CA LYS A 78 21.79 -0.63 12.03
C LYS A 78 21.10 -1.73 11.24
N GLN A 79 20.81 -2.88 11.86
CA GLN A 79 20.17 -4.00 11.20
C GLN A 79 18.74 -3.66 10.78
N ILE A 80 17.94 -3.08 11.69
CA ILE A 80 16.56 -2.67 11.38
C ILE A 80 16.55 -1.59 10.31
N ARG A 81 17.46 -0.60 10.39
CA ARG A 81 17.58 0.45 9.37
C ARG A 81 17.95 -0.14 8.00
N PHE A 82 18.92 -1.06 7.95
CA PHE A 82 19.32 -1.72 6.71
C PHE A 82 18.17 -2.54 6.11
N ASP A 83 17.42 -3.27 6.92
CA ASP A 83 16.26 -4.03 6.45
C ASP A 83 15.15 -3.10 5.92
N LEU A 84 14.93 -1.96 6.58
CA LEU A 84 14.02 -0.94 6.07
C LEU A 84 14.50 -0.35 4.75
N GLU A 85 15.76 0.08 4.65
CA GLU A 85 16.35 0.65 3.43
C GLU A 85 16.36 -0.38 2.28
N LYS A 86 16.67 -1.63 2.56
CA LYS A 86 16.60 -2.73 1.58
C LYS A 86 15.16 -2.98 1.13
N SER A 87 14.19 -2.89 2.03
CA SER A 87 12.77 -3.05 1.71
C SER A 87 12.20 -1.87 0.92
N THR A 88 12.68 -0.65 1.15
CA THR A 88 12.25 0.56 0.44
C THR A 88 12.93 0.68 -0.92
N ALA A 89 14.25 0.50 -1.00
CA ALA A 89 15.03 0.58 -2.23
C ALA A 89 14.65 -0.48 -3.26
N LYS A 90 14.22 -1.67 -2.81
CA LYS A 90 13.81 -2.77 -3.69
C LYS A 90 12.31 -2.78 -4.03
N SER A 91 11.52 -1.82 -3.55
CA SER A 91 10.07 -1.79 -3.86
C SER A 91 9.80 -1.21 -5.26
N SER A 92 10.35 -1.86 -6.29
CA SER A 92 9.87 -1.65 -7.65
C SER A 92 8.38 -2.03 -7.68
N ILE A 93 7.54 -1.03 -7.95
CA ILE A 93 6.09 -1.22 -7.98
C ILE A 93 5.79 -2.28 -9.03
N SER A 94 5.15 -3.38 -8.63
CA SER A 94 4.81 -4.46 -9.56
C SER A 94 3.88 -3.93 -10.65
N TRP A 95 3.88 -4.56 -11.83
CA TRP A 95 3.01 -4.14 -12.92
C TRP A 95 1.53 -4.14 -12.51
N TRP A 96 1.09 -5.17 -11.77
CA TRP A 96 -0.27 -5.26 -11.22
C TRP A 96 -0.58 -4.15 -10.20
N GLN A 97 0.38 -3.83 -9.33
CA GLN A 97 0.23 -2.72 -8.38
C GLN A 97 0.10 -1.37 -9.10
N ARG A 98 0.79 -1.20 -10.24
CA ARG A 98 0.64 0.01 -11.06
C ARG A 98 -0.72 0.03 -11.76
N LEU A 99 -1.18 -1.09 -12.30
CA LEU A 99 -2.43 -1.17 -13.07
C LEU A 99 -3.64 -0.88 -12.19
N PHE A 100 -3.71 -1.50 -11.02
CA PHE A 100 -4.83 -1.35 -10.08
C PHE A 100 -4.61 -0.30 -9.00
N LEU A 101 -3.56 0.52 -9.14
CA LEU A 101 -3.21 1.56 -8.17
C LEU A 101 -3.13 1.02 -6.72
N LEU A 102 -2.64 -0.22 -6.55
CA LEU A 102 -2.57 -0.90 -5.25
C LEU A 102 -1.41 -0.39 -4.37
N PHE A 103 -0.79 0.72 -4.73
CA PHE A 103 0.27 1.32 -3.94
C PHE A 103 -0.25 2.41 -3.03
N ARG A 104 0.46 2.65 -1.93
CA ARG A 104 0.07 3.69 -0.97
C ARG A 104 0.41 5.09 -1.52
N PRO A 105 -0.56 6.02 -1.59
CA PRO A 105 -0.26 7.42 -1.87
C PRO A 105 0.49 8.06 -0.69
N LEU A 106 1.51 8.87 -0.99
CA LEU A 106 2.34 9.57 0.02
C LEU A 106 1.79 10.97 0.33
N SER A 107 1.07 11.60 -0.60
CA SER A 107 0.49 12.93 -0.47
C SER A 107 -1.04 12.93 -0.53
N THR A 108 -1.66 14.00 -0.02
CA THR A 108 -3.12 14.24 -0.12
C THR A 108 -3.59 14.23 -1.57
N LYS A 109 -2.80 14.81 -2.49
CA LYS A 109 -3.10 14.79 -3.92
C LYS A 109 -3.13 13.37 -4.47
N GLY A 110 -2.19 12.52 -4.04
CA GLY A 110 -2.18 11.09 -4.39
C GLY A 110 -3.46 10.38 -3.93
N TRP A 111 -3.95 10.66 -2.72
CA TRP A 111 -5.20 10.11 -2.22
C TRP A 111 -6.41 10.47 -3.08
N VAL A 112 -6.55 11.75 -3.46
CA VAL A 112 -7.65 12.21 -4.32
C VAL A 112 -7.69 11.42 -5.63
N VAL A 113 -6.54 11.21 -6.28
CA VAL A 113 -6.47 10.46 -7.54
C VAL A 113 -6.83 8.98 -7.34
N HIS A 114 -6.41 8.35 -6.24
CA HIS A 114 -6.77 6.95 -5.93
C HIS A 114 -8.26 6.81 -5.65
N THR A 115 -8.85 7.72 -4.87
CA THR A 115 -10.29 7.72 -4.58
C THR A 115 -11.10 7.87 -5.87
N ALA A 116 -10.72 8.78 -6.75
CA ALA A 116 -11.36 8.95 -8.05
C ALA A 116 -11.26 7.67 -8.91
N PHE A 117 -10.10 7.02 -8.94
CA PHE A 117 -9.91 5.76 -9.64
C PHE A 117 -10.84 4.65 -9.11
N TYR A 118 -10.86 4.41 -7.80
CA TYR A 118 -11.71 3.36 -7.23
C TYR A 118 -13.20 3.66 -7.36
N PHE A 119 -13.60 4.93 -7.30
CA PHE A 119 -14.98 5.32 -7.56
C PHE A 119 -15.41 4.95 -8.99
N LEU A 120 -14.55 5.21 -9.99
CA LEU A 120 -14.81 4.79 -11.37
C LEU A 120 -14.84 3.28 -11.54
N VAL A 121 -13.95 2.53 -10.87
CA VAL A 121 -13.98 1.06 -10.90
C VAL A 121 -15.29 0.53 -10.33
N ILE A 122 -15.75 1.06 -9.18
CA ILE A 122 -17.02 0.68 -8.57
C ILE A 122 -18.19 1.03 -9.49
N PHE A 123 -18.17 2.22 -10.11
CA PHE A 123 -19.20 2.64 -11.05
C PHE A 123 -19.28 1.71 -12.27
N CYS A 124 -18.15 1.40 -12.91
CA CYS A 124 -18.09 0.46 -14.03
C CYS A 124 -18.57 -0.94 -13.62
N ALA A 125 -18.14 -1.41 -12.45
CA ALA A 125 -18.58 -2.70 -11.91
C ALA A 125 -20.09 -2.72 -11.67
N ALA A 126 -20.67 -1.64 -11.13
CA ALA A 126 -22.10 -1.52 -10.92
C ALA A 126 -22.88 -1.54 -12.24
N MET A 127 -22.40 -0.86 -13.28
CA MET A 127 -23.01 -0.92 -14.62
C MET A 127 -22.98 -2.34 -15.18
N MET A 128 -21.82 -3.02 -15.09
CA MET A 128 -21.68 -4.40 -15.56
C MET A 128 -22.58 -5.37 -14.79
N VAL A 129 -22.69 -5.22 -13.46
CA VAL A 129 -23.58 -6.04 -12.62
C VAL A 129 -25.04 -5.76 -12.95
N GLY A 130 -25.40 -4.49 -13.18
CA GLY A 130 -26.76 -4.09 -13.58
C GLY A 130 -27.21 -4.78 -14.86
N ASP A 131 -26.37 -4.74 -15.90
CA ASP A 131 -26.64 -5.41 -17.18
C ASP A 131 -26.55 -6.93 -17.06
N LEU A 132 -25.69 -7.48 -16.20
CA LEU A 132 -25.65 -8.93 -15.97
C LEU A 132 -26.92 -9.46 -15.29
N LEU A 133 -27.53 -8.66 -14.41
CA LEU A 133 -28.78 -9.00 -13.74
C LEU A 133 -30.01 -8.79 -14.64
N HIS A 134 -29.96 -7.75 -15.48
CA HIS A 134 -31.02 -7.40 -16.43
C HIS A 134 -30.40 -7.25 -17.82
N PRO A 135 -30.09 -8.37 -18.51
CA PRO A 135 -29.37 -8.33 -19.77
C PRO A 135 -30.18 -7.54 -20.79
N THR A 136 -29.58 -6.45 -21.26
CA THR A 136 -30.14 -5.67 -22.36
C THR A 136 -30.10 -6.55 -23.61
N GLN A 137 -31.28 -6.81 -24.18
CA GLN A 137 -31.42 -7.60 -25.40
C GLN A 137 -31.92 -6.71 -26.53
N ASN A 138 -31.35 -6.90 -27.71
CA ASN A 138 -31.85 -6.25 -28.90
C ASN A 138 -33.22 -6.84 -29.26
N LEU A 139 -34.26 -5.99 -29.31
CA LEU A 139 -35.64 -6.42 -29.57
C LEU A 139 -35.84 -7.08 -30.94
N GLN A 140 -34.96 -6.81 -31.91
CA GLN A 140 -35.10 -7.32 -33.28
C GLN A 140 -34.35 -8.65 -33.48
N THR A 141 -33.15 -8.79 -32.90
CA THR A 141 -32.29 -9.97 -33.11
C THR A 141 -32.34 -10.96 -31.94
N GLY A 142 -32.75 -10.51 -30.74
CA GLY A 142 -32.69 -11.30 -29.51
C GLY A 142 -31.28 -11.49 -28.95
N GLU A 143 -30.27 -10.82 -29.54
CA GLU A 143 -28.88 -10.92 -29.09
C GLU A 143 -28.62 -10.08 -27.83
N SER A 144 -27.69 -10.53 -26.99
CA SER A 144 -27.27 -9.82 -25.79
C SER A 144 -26.36 -8.65 -26.14
N GLU A 145 -26.71 -7.45 -25.68
CA GLU A 145 -25.93 -6.23 -25.93
C GLU A 145 -24.76 -6.04 -24.95
N PHE A 146 -24.51 -7.01 -24.06
CA PHE A 146 -23.47 -6.93 -23.03
C PHE A 146 -22.08 -6.65 -23.60
N ILE A 147 -21.74 -7.26 -24.74
CA ILE A 147 -20.43 -7.04 -25.39
C ILE A 147 -20.27 -5.56 -25.79
N TYR A 148 -21.33 -4.94 -26.32
CA TYR A 148 -21.31 -3.52 -26.68
C TYR A 148 -21.17 -2.63 -25.45
N LEU A 149 -21.78 -3.01 -24.33
CA LEU A 149 -21.58 -2.33 -23.05
C LEU A 149 -20.11 -2.41 -22.61
N VAL A 150 -19.48 -3.58 -22.65
CA VAL A 150 -18.07 -3.73 -22.26
C VAL A 150 -17.14 -2.91 -23.15
N ILE A 151 -17.38 -2.93 -24.47
CA ILE A 151 -16.63 -2.12 -25.44
C ILE A 151 -16.86 -0.62 -25.16
N GLY A 152 -18.12 -0.21 -24.95
CA GLY A 152 -18.49 1.17 -24.65
C GLY A 152 -17.85 1.69 -23.36
N ILE A 153 -17.88 0.91 -22.28
CA ILE A 153 -17.19 1.22 -21.02
C ILE A 153 -15.67 1.34 -21.26
N SER A 154 -15.09 0.42 -22.02
CA SER A 154 -13.65 0.42 -22.31
C SER A 154 -13.21 1.66 -23.09
N ILE A 155 -14.00 2.08 -24.09
CA ILE A 155 -13.72 3.27 -24.90
C ILE A 155 -13.94 4.55 -24.07
N LEU A 156 -15.01 4.61 -23.29
CA LEU A 156 -15.38 5.80 -22.52
C LEU A 156 -14.45 6.01 -21.31
N PHE A 157 -14.23 4.96 -20.51
CA PHE A 157 -13.48 5.06 -19.26
C PHE A 157 -12.01 4.65 -19.38
N GLY A 158 -11.62 3.90 -20.41
CA GLY A 158 -10.23 3.48 -20.62
C GLY A 158 -9.23 4.64 -20.63
N PRO A 159 -9.44 5.70 -21.43
CA PRO A 159 -8.57 6.88 -21.42
C PRO A 159 -8.51 7.56 -20.05
N LEU A 160 -9.63 7.59 -19.32
CA LEU A 160 -9.71 8.19 -17.98
C LEU A 160 -8.91 7.39 -16.95
N PHE A 161 -9.03 6.06 -16.97
CA PHE A 161 -8.22 5.16 -16.14
C PHE A 161 -6.72 5.31 -16.43
N PHE A 162 -6.34 5.34 -17.71
CA PHE A 162 -4.95 5.54 -18.10
C PHE A 162 -4.41 6.89 -17.64
N TRP A 163 -5.21 7.96 -17.78
CA TRP A 163 -4.84 9.29 -17.31
C TRP A 163 -4.63 9.29 -15.80
N LEU A 164 -5.60 8.79 -15.01
CA LEU A 164 -5.51 8.71 -13.55
C LEU A 164 -4.28 7.94 -13.10
N GLN A 165 -4.03 6.78 -13.71
CA GLN A 165 -2.86 5.95 -13.44
C GLN A 165 -1.55 6.72 -13.68
N LYS A 166 -1.45 7.40 -14.82
CA LYS A 166 -0.28 8.22 -15.17
C LYS A 166 -0.07 9.36 -14.18
N THR A 167 -1.13 10.07 -13.78
CA THR A 167 -1.06 11.13 -12.77
C THR A 167 -0.61 10.60 -11.41
N ALA A 168 -1.19 9.50 -10.93
CA ALA A 168 -0.84 8.94 -9.63
C ALA A 168 0.64 8.49 -9.57
N ILE A 169 1.14 7.86 -10.63
CA ILE A 169 2.56 7.50 -10.74
C ILE A 169 3.44 8.76 -10.77
N GLY A 170 3.02 9.80 -11.50
CA GLY A 170 3.72 11.08 -11.57
C GLY A 170 3.81 11.78 -10.21
N ILE A 171 2.69 11.83 -9.46
CA ILE A 171 2.65 12.39 -8.11
C ILE A 171 3.58 11.61 -7.19
N ARG A 172 3.52 10.28 -7.20
CA ARG A 172 4.39 9.45 -6.35
C ARG A 172 5.88 9.69 -6.64
N LYS A 173 6.27 9.83 -7.91
CA LYS A 173 7.68 10.14 -8.24
C LYS A 173 8.12 11.48 -7.67
N LYS A 174 7.26 12.50 -7.72
CA LYS A 174 7.54 13.83 -7.15
C LYS A 174 7.64 13.77 -5.62
N ASP A 175 6.74 13.05 -4.97
CA ASP A 175 6.74 12.87 -3.52
C ASP A 175 8.02 12.15 -3.05
N LEU A 176 8.48 11.14 -3.80
CA LEU A 176 9.73 10.43 -3.50
C LEU A 176 10.99 11.26 -3.75
N SER A 177 10.97 12.22 -4.68
CA SER A 177 12.10 13.12 -4.91
C SER A 177 12.19 14.27 -3.90
N ALA A 178 11.11 14.51 -3.14
CA ALA A 178 11.02 15.58 -2.16
C ALA A 178 11.24 15.10 -0.71
N ALA A 179 11.30 13.78 -0.49
CA ALA A 179 11.54 13.12 0.79
C ALA A 179 13.00 12.68 0.90
#